data_AF-A0AA37JXQ3-F1
#
_entry.id   AF-A0AA37JXQ3-F1
#
_cell.length_a   1.000
_cell.length_b   1.000
_cell.length_c   1.000
_cell.angle_alpha   90.00
_cell.angle_beta   90.00
_cell.angle_gamma   90.00
#
_symmetry.space_group_name_H-M   'P 1'
#
loop_
_entity.id
_entity.type
_entity.pdbx_description
1 polymer ?
#
loop_
_entity_poly.entity_id
_entity_poly.type
_entity_poly.pdbx_seq_one_letter_code
_entity_poly.pdbx_strand_id
1 'polypeptide(L)'
;MSREWIPDFANFRRDGYDFDARWDDGLASYKDKELYETIAGEGRVLSKRLKEALNYRNGGNTGFETCITRLQMQSYVCIADFVYMQDRYGRPYGWGVAEYATPEELFGYDFITSAYQRDPQEAKERMMQHLSSILPGASAQQLMKVLKG
;
A
#
# COMPACT_ATOMS: atom_id res chain seq x y z
N MET A 1 3.19 9.49 10.12
CA MET A 1 3.57 10.25 8.91
C MET A 1 2.41 11.16 8.59
N SER A 2 2.61 12.48 8.55
CA SER A 2 1.55 13.42 8.15
C SER A 2 1.25 13.28 6.65
N ARG A 3 0.05 13.70 6.23
CA ARG A 3 -0.43 13.58 4.85
C ARG A 3 0.55 14.16 3.83
N GLU A 4 1.20 15.28 4.16
CA GLU A 4 2.14 16.00 3.29
C GLU A 4 3.34 15.16 2.83
N TRP A 5 3.76 14.13 3.57
CA TRP A 5 4.92 13.29 3.24
C TRP A 5 4.55 12.02 2.48
N ILE A 6 3.25 11.74 2.28
CA ILE A 6 2.79 10.55 1.56
C ILE A 6 3.36 10.49 0.14
N PRO A 7 3.42 11.58 -0.64
CA PRO A 7 3.97 11.53 -2.00
C PRO A 7 5.46 11.16 -2.03
N ASP A 8 6.28 11.79 -1.18
CA ASP A 8 7.72 11.47 -1.07
C ASP A 8 7.94 10.03 -0.60
N PHE A 9 7.09 9.53 0.31
CA PHE A 9 7.14 8.14 0.78
C PHE A 9 6.78 7.13 -0.30
N ALA A 10 5.71 7.38 -1.05
CA ALA A 10 5.32 6.54 -2.17
C ALA A 10 6.40 6.53 -3.25
N ASN A 11 6.93 7.71 -3.63
CA ASN A 11 8.01 7.83 -4.61
C ASN A 11 9.25 7.01 -4.20
N PHE A 12 9.69 7.16 -2.95
CA PHE A 12 10.82 6.41 -2.42
C PHE A 12 10.58 4.88 -2.43
N ARG A 13 9.42 4.41 -1.96
CA ARG A 13 9.13 2.96 -1.87
C ARG A 13 8.85 2.30 -3.21
N ARG A 14 8.33 3.07 -4.17
CA ARG A 14 8.06 2.60 -5.52
C ARG A 14 9.28 2.65 -6.42
N ASP A 15 10.35 3.33 -5.98
CA ASP A 15 11.57 3.57 -6.76
C ASP A 15 11.28 4.39 -8.03
N GLY A 16 10.34 5.34 -7.93
CA GLY A 16 9.90 6.18 -9.06
C GLY A 16 8.91 5.51 -10.02
N TYR A 17 8.57 4.24 -9.83
CA TYR A 17 7.64 3.53 -10.69
C TYR A 17 6.16 3.83 -10.35
N ASP A 18 5.32 3.97 -11.37
CA ASP A 18 3.92 3.56 -11.24
C ASP A 18 3.82 2.03 -11.40
N PHE A 19 2.65 1.46 -11.10
CA PHE A 19 2.53 0.01 -11.11
C PHE A 19 2.63 -0.58 -12.52
N ASP A 20 2.14 0.13 -13.53
CA ASP A 20 2.15 -0.32 -14.93
C ASP A 20 3.58 -0.43 -15.45
N ALA A 21 4.41 0.61 -15.25
CA ALA A 21 5.83 0.57 -15.58
C ALA A 21 6.57 -0.54 -14.83
N ARG A 22 6.25 -0.76 -13.55
CA ARG A 22 6.83 -1.85 -12.75
C ARG A 22 6.49 -3.22 -13.33
N TRP A 23 5.26 -3.39 -13.80
CA TRP A 23 4.83 -4.63 -14.45
C TRP A 23 5.52 -4.82 -15.79
N ASP A 24 5.57 -3.79 -16.63
CA ASP A 24 6.15 -3.85 -17.97
C ASP A 24 7.65 -4.20 -17.93
N ASP A 25 8.37 -3.72 -16.92
CA ASP A 25 9.78 -4.06 -16.67
C ASP A 25 9.97 -5.43 -15.97
N GLY A 26 8.89 -6.18 -15.73
CA GLY A 26 8.94 -7.52 -15.13
C GLY A 26 9.28 -7.53 -13.64
N LEU A 27 9.13 -6.40 -12.95
CA LEU A 27 9.45 -6.22 -11.52
C LEU A 27 8.26 -6.57 -10.59
N ALA A 28 7.11 -6.92 -11.15
CA ALA A 28 5.93 -7.39 -10.43
C ALA A 28 5.53 -8.80 -10.90
N SER A 29 5.08 -9.65 -9.97
CA SER A 29 4.58 -10.99 -10.34
C SER A 29 3.14 -10.91 -10.86
N TYR A 30 2.72 -11.91 -11.63
CA TYR A 30 1.33 -12.01 -12.10
C TYR A 30 0.31 -11.93 -10.96
N LYS A 31 0.60 -12.57 -9.81
CA LYS A 31 -0.28 -12.52 -8.63
C LYS A 31 -0.37 -11.12 -8.03
N ASP A 32 0.73 -10.36 -8.04
CA ASP A 32 0.71 -8.98 -7.56
C ASP A 32 -0.12 -8.10 -8.50
N LYS A 33 0.03 -8.30 -9.81
CA LYS A 33 -0.74 -7.60 -10.83
C LYS A 33 -2.24 -7.86 -10.70
N GLU A 34 -2.64 -9.12 -10.64
CA GLU A 34 -4.06 -9.51 -10.54
C GLU A 34 -4.71 -8.90 -9.28
N LEU A 35 -4.00 -8.92 -8.14
CA LEU A 35 -4.47 -8.28 -6.90
C LEU A 35 -4.55 -6.75 -7.03
N TYR A 36 -3.49 -6.11 -7.54
CA TYR A 36 -3.45 -4.66 -7.70
C TYR A 36 -4.55 -4.17 -8.63
N GLU A 37 -4.69 -4.75 -9.82
CA GLU A 37 -5.70 -4.36 -10.81
C GLU A 37 -7.13 -4.56 -10.27
N THR A 38 -7.37 -5.63 -9.51
CA THR A 38 -8.68 -5.84 -8.88
C THR A 38 -8.98 -4.78 -7.83
N ILE A 39 -8.00 -4.41 -7.00
CA ILE A 39 -8.16 -3.34 -5.99
C ILE A 39 -8.35 -1.98 -6.68
N ALA A 40 -7.52 -1.67 -7.67
CA ALA A 40 -7.58 -0.40 -8.42
C ALA A 40 -8.89 -0.26 -9.19
N GLY A 41 -9.42 -1.35 -9.76
CA GLY A 41 -10.68 -1.37 -10.49
C GLY A 41 -11.93 -1.27 -9.59
N GLU A 42 -11.89 -1.83 -8.38
CA GLU A 42 -13.01 -1.70 -7.43
C GLU A 42 -12.94 -0.43 -6.58
N GLY A 43 -11.78 0.24 -6.52
CA GLY A 43 -11.49 1.39 -5.66
C GLY A 43 -11.27 0.98 -4.21
N ARG A 44 -12.29 0.39 -3.58
CA ARG A 44 -12.23 -0.13 -2.20
C ARG A 44 -12.81 -1.53 -2.12
N VAL A 45 -12.03 -2.47 -1.60
CA VAL A 45 -12.42 -3.89 -1.57
C VAL A 45 -12.04 -4.58 -0.26
N LEU A 46 -13.00 -5.29 0.33
CA LEU A 46 -12.76 -6.12 1.51
C LEU A 46 -11.85 -7.30 1.17
N SER A 47 -10.90 -7.60 2.05
CA SER A 47 -9.99 -8.75 1.91
C SER A 47 -10.73 -10.07 1.67
N LYS A 48 -11.90 -10.25 2.28
CA LYS A 48 -12.78 -11.40 2.05
C LYS A 48 -13.27 -11.45 0.60
N ARG A 49 -13.81 -10.35 0.07
CA ARG A 49 -14.32 -10.26 -1.30
C ARG A 49 -13.20 -10.46 -2.31
N LEU A 50 -12.02 -9.89 -2.05
CA LEU A 50 -10.85 -10.06 -2.89
C LEU A 50 -10.38 -11.52 -2.96
N LYS A 51 -10.36 -12.22 -1.82
CA LYS A 51 -10.04 -13.66 -1.76
C LYS A 51 -11.05 -14.50 -2.53
N GLU A 52 -12.34 -14.17 -2.45
CA GLU A 52 -13.40 -14.87 -3.18
C GLU A 52 -13.30 -14.62 -4.70
N ALA A 53 -13.15 -13.36 -5.12
CA ALA A 53 -13.05 -12.96 -6.52
C ALA A 53 -11.84 -13.60 -7.24
N LEU A 54 -10.71 -13.70 -6.55
CA LEU A 54 -9.45 -14.21 -7.11
C LEU A 54 -9.15 -15.66 -6.69
N ASN A 55 -10.17 -16.40 -6.24
CA ASN A 55 -10.09 -17.83 -5.93
C ASN A 55 -8.99 -18.19 -4.90
N TYR A 56 -8.68 -17.31 -3.93
CA TYR A 56 -7.80 -17.60 -2.80
C TYR A 56 -8.53 -18.39 -1.72
N ARG A 57 -8.70 -19.69 -1.97
CA ARG A 57 -9.36 -20.67 -1.09
C ARG A 57 -8.61 -22.00 -1.11
N ASN A 58 -9.04 -22.94 -0.27
CA ASN A 58 -8.46 -24.29 -0.29
C ASN A 58 -8.64 -24.93 -1.69
N GLY A 59 -7.56 -25.46 -2.25
CA GLY A 59 -7.51 -25.96 -3.63
C GLY A 59 -7.48 -24.88 -4.72
N GLY A 60 -7.38 -23.60 -4.36
CA GLY A 60 -7.27 -22.47 -5.27
C GLY A 60 -5.90 -21.76 -5.18
N ASN A 61 -5.92 -20.45 -5.43
CA ASN A 61 -4.73 -19.60 -5.36
C ASN A 61 -4.17 -19.51 -3.94
N THR A 62 -2.85 -19.42 -3.84
CA THR A 62 -2.10 -19.32 -2.57
C THR A 62 -1.23 -18.08 -2.52
N GLY A 63 -0.83 -17.67 -1.32
CA GLY A 63 0.11 -16.55 -1.12
C GLY A 63 -0.53 -15.16 -1.07
N PHE A 64 -1.84 -15.07 -0.81
CA PHE A 64 -2.56 -13.80 -0.69
C PHE A 64 -1.86 -12.80 0.26
N GLU A 65 -1.62 -13.22 1.50
CA GLU A 65 -1.02 -12.35 2.53
C GLU A 65 0.38 -11.88 2.13
N THR A 66 1.16 -12.74 1.48
CA THR A 66 2.49 -12.41 0.96
C THR A 66 2.42 -11.36 -0.14
N CYS A 67 1.46 -11.46 -1.05
CA CYS A 67 1.28 -10.49 -2.13
C CYS A 67 0.78 -9.15 -1.59
N ILE A 68 -0.26 -9.15 -0.74
CA ILE A 68 -0.77 -7.94 -0.09
C ILE A 68 0.32 -7.25 0.72
N THR A 69 1.08 -7.99 1.55
CA THR A 69 2.17 -7.41 2.34
C THR A 69 3.21 -6.75 1.44
N ARG A 70 3.58 -7.39 0.33
CA ARG A 70 4.55 -6.84 -0.62
C ARG A 70 4.04 -5.57 -1.30
N LEU A 71 2.79 -5.58 -1.77
CA LEU A 71 2.14 -4.41 -2.36
C LEU A 71 2.02 -3.25 -1.36
N GLN A 72 1.78 -3.55 -0.08
CA GLN A 72 1.76 -2.54 0.99
C GLN A 72 3.13 -1.99 1.32
N MET A 73 4.16 -2.85 1.37
CA MET A 73 5.54 -2.42 1.58
C MET A 73 6.04 -1.53 0.43
N GLN A 74 5.59 -1.79 -0.79
CA GLN A 74 5.87 -0.99 -1.98
C GLN A 74 4.93 0.23 -2.12
N SER A 75 4.01 0.43 -1.19
CA SER A 75 3.04 1.53 -1.23
C SER A 75 2.15 1.54 -2.49
N TYR A 76 1.82 0.39 -3.06
CA TYR A 76 0.80 0.27 -4.13
C TYR A 76 -0.59 -0.01 -3.58
N VAL A 77 -0.69 -0.60 -2.39
CA VAL A 77 -1.94 -0.90 -1.69
C VAL A 77 -1.86 -0.38 -0.26
N CYS A 78 -2.96 0.15 0.26
CA CYS A 78 -3.13 0.57 1.64
C CYS A 78 -4.32 -0.12 2.28
N ILE A 79 -4.31 -0.24 3.62
CA ILE A 79 -5.54 -0.50 4.37
C ILE A 79 -6.30 0.82 4.42
N ALA A 80 -7.49 0.85 3.84
CA ALA A 80 -8.40 1.98 3.87
C ALA A 80 -9.17 2.04 5.20
N ASP A 81 -9.65 0.89 5.67
CA ASP A 81 -10.42 0.74 6.90
C ASP A 81 -10.42 -0.72 7.41
N PHE A 82 -10.95 -0.93 8.62
CA PHE A 82 -11.32 -2.23 9.15
C PHE A 82 -12.84 -2.29 9.37
N VAL A 83 -13.54 -3.02 8.49
CA VAL A 83 -15.00 -3.13 8.53
C VAL A 83 -15.43 -4.33 9.37
N TYR A 84 -16.31 -4.10 10.34
CA TYR A 84 -16.89 -5.18 11.14
C TYR A 84 -18.09 -5.81 10.43
N MET A 85 -18.15 -7.14 10.41
CA MET A 85 -19.29 -7.86 9.88
C MET A 85 -20.52 -7.61 10.76
N GLN A 86 -21.70 -7.53 10.14
CA GLN A 86 -22.96 -7.32 10.84
C GLN A 86 -23.77 -8.60 10.91
N ASP A 87 -24.32 -8.90 12.09
CA ASP A 87 -25.23 -10.04 12.25
C ASP A 87 -26.59 -9.76 11.61
N ARG A 88 -27.53 -10.71 11.70
CA ARG A 88 -28.89 -10.55 11.16
C ARG A 88 -29.69 -9.39 11.78
N TYR A 89 -29.21 -8.80 12.87
CA TYR A 89 -29.80 -7.67 13.57
C TYR A 89 -29.01 -6.37 13.34
N GLY A 90 -28.02 -6.37 12.42
CA GLY A 90 -27.19 -5.22 12.11
C GLY A 90 -26.10 -4.93 13.15
N ARG A 91 -25.85 -5.83 14.11
CA ARG A 91 -24.86 -5.61 15.18
C ARG A 91 -23.47 -6.03 14.71
N PRO A 92 -22.43 -5.21 14.91
CA PRO A 92 -21.05 -5.59 14.63
C PRO A 92 -20.64 -6.84 15.42
N TYR A 93 -19.99 -7.79 14.76
CA TYR A 93 -19.44 -9.00 15.38
C TYR A 93 -18.11 -9.43 14.75
N GLY A 94 -17.35 -10.25 15.47
CA GLY A 94 -16.07 -10.78 15.02
C GLY A 94 -14.95 -9.75 15.00
N TRP A 95 -13.90 -10.05 14.25
CA TRP A 95 -12.76 -9.17 14.03
C TRP A 95 -12.99 -8.28 12.81
N GLY A 96 -12.41 -7.08 12.81
CA GLY A 96 -12.46 -6.17 11.67
C GLY A 96 -11.81 -6.80 10.43
N VAL A 97 -12.51 -6.74 9.30
CA VAL A 97 -12.04 -7.19 7.99
C VAL A 97 -11.36 -6.03 7.30
N ALA A 98 -10.09 -6.19 6.92
CA ALA A 98 -9.36 -5.15 6.20
C ALA A 98 -10.04 -4.83 4.86
N GLU A 99 -10.27 -3.54 4.62
CA GLU A 99 -10.61 -2.96 3.33
C GLU A 99 -9.33 -2.42 2.68
N TYR A 100 -9.05 -2.80 1.44
CA TYR A 100 -7.89 -2.36 0.68
C TYR A 100 -8.28 -1.35 -0.39
N ALA A 101 -7.39 -0.39 -0.62
CA ALA A 101 -7.50 0.60 -1.68
C ALA A 101 -6.09 0.99 -2.17
N THR A 102 -6.00 1.62 -3.34
CA THR A 102 -4.76 2.26 -3.79
C THR A 102 -4.58 3.61 -3.07
N PRO A 103 -3.33 4.09 -2.86
CA PRO A 103 -3.12 5.45 -2.37
C PRO A 103 -3.78 6.52 -3.24
N GLU A 104 -3.85 6.30 -4.54
CA GLU A 104 -4.46 7.20 -5.52
C GLU A 104 -5.96 7.34 -5.27
N GLU A 105 -6.66 6.25 -4.95
CA GLU A 105 -8.07 6.28 -4.56
C GLU A 105 -8.28 7.03 -3.24
N LEU A 106 -7.38 6.87 -2.27
CA LEU A 106 -7.52 7.47 -0.95
C LEU A 106 -7.18 8.96 -0.90
N PHE A 107 -6.17 9.39 -1.67
CA PHE A 107 -5.57 10.72 -1.54
C PHE A 107 -5.62 11.56 -2.81
N GLY A 108 -5.99 10.96 -3.95
CA GLY A 108 -6.00 11.57 -5.28
C GLY A 108 -4.72 11.29 -6.07
N TYR A 109 -4.87 11.00 -7.36
CA TYR A 109 -3.76 10.66 -8.26
C TYR A 109 -2.69 11.77 -8.30
N ASP A 110 -3.10 13.01 -8.61
CA ASP A 110 -2.20 14.17 -8.71
C ASP A 110 -1.40 14.42 -7.43
N PHE A 111 -2.02 14.13 -6.28
CA PHE A 111 -1.36 14.28 -5.00
C PHE A 111 -0.26 13.22 -4.83
N ILE A 112 -0.56 11.95 -5.07
CA ILE A 112 0.41 10.85 -4.92
C ILE A 112 1.58 11.01 -5.90
N THR A 113 1.30 11.38 -7.14
CA THR A 113 2.33 11.52 -8.19
C THR A 113 3.08 12.84 -8.13
N SER A 114 2.69 13.79 -7.27
CA SER A 114 3.35 15.10 -7.12
C SER A 114 4.83 15.05 -6.75
N ALA A 115 5.31 13.91 -6.24
CA ALA A 115 6.73 13.68 -5.92
C ALA A 115 7.50 12.94 -7.02
N TYR A 116 6.86 12.43 -8.06
CA TYR A 116 7.49 11.56 -9.07
C TYR A 116 8.51 12.30 -9.94
N GLN A 117 8.42 13.63 -10.02
CA GLN A 117 9.44 14.44 -10.69
C GLN A 117 10.76 14.50 -9.91
N ARG A 118 10.77 14.11 -8.63
CA ARG A 118 11.97 14.04 -7.80
C ARG A 118 12.60 12.67 -7.91
N ASP A 119 13.92 12.65 -7.84
CA ASP A 119 14.65 11.40 -7.69
C ASP A 119 14.22 10.69 -6.38
N PRO A 120 13.97 9.36 -6.39
CA PRO A 120 13.57 8.62 -5.18
C PRO A 120 14.55 8.78 -4.00
N GLN A 121 15.85 8.95 -4.27
CA GLN A 121 16.86 9.20 -3.25
C GLN A 121 16.74 10.61 -2.67
N GLU A 122 16.36 11.62 -3.46
CA GLU A 122 16.05 12.96 -2.95
C GLU A 122 14.82 12.92 -2.03
N ALA A 123 13.76 12.22 -2.44
CA ALA A 123 12.55 12.04 -1.63
C ALA A 123 12.88 11.39 -0.27
N LYS A 124 13.72 10.35 -0.28
CA LYS A 124 14.23 9.71 0.93
C LYS A 124 15.01 10.68 1.84
N GLU A 125 15.90 11.49 1.28
CA GLU A 125 16.70 12.44 2.06
C GLU A 125 15.82 13.48 2.76
N ARG A 126 14.83 14.02 2.05
CA ARG A 126 13.83 14.93 2.63
C ARG A 126 13.08 14.27 3.79
N MET A 127 12.63 13.03 3.60
CA MET A 127 11.96 12.27 4.65
C MET A 127 12.88 11.99 5.84
N MET A 128 14.13 11.63 5.61
CA MET A 128 15.11 11.38 6.67
C MET A 128 15.37 12.64 7.51
N GLN A 129 15.50 13.80 6.86
CA GLN A 129 15.65 15.09 7.55
C GLN A 129 14.42 15.39 8.41
N HIS A 130 13.22 15.23 7.86
CA HIS A 130 11.99 15.43 8.61
C HIS A 130 11.89 14.48 9.81
N LEU A 131 12.08 13.17 9.59
CA LEU A 131 12.06 12.17 10.65
C LEU A 131 13.08 12.46 11.75
N SER A 132 14.28 12.91 11.39
CA SER A 132 15.32 13.28 12.36
C SER A 132 14.92 14.47 13.22
N SER A 133 14.15 15.41 12.66
CA SER A 133 13.63 16.58 13.40
C SER A 133 12.55 16.22 14.42
N ILE A 134 11.70 15.23 14.11
CA ILE A 134 10.59 14.81 14.99
C ILE A 134 10.98 13.69 15.96
N LEU A 135 12.05 12.94 15.66
CA LEU A 135 12.58 11.83 16.46
C LEU A 135 14.08 12.04 16.71
N PRO A 136 14.49 13.07 17.46
CA PRO A 136 15.91 13.43 17.63
C PRO A 136 16.75 12.35 18.34
N GLY A 137 16.11 11.41 19.05
CA GLY A 137 16.79 10.29 19.71
C GLY A 137 16.97 9.04 18.83
N ALA A 138 16.44 9.03 17.61
CA ALA A 138 16.57 7.90 16.70
C ALA A 138 17.82 8.02 15.82
N SER A 139 18.56 6.93 15.67
CA SER A 139 19.68 6.88 14.74
C SER A 139 19.21 6.85 13.28
N ALA A 140 20.07 7.28 12.35
CA ALA A 140 19.77 7.19 10.93
C ALA A 140 19.39 5.76 10.48
N GLN A 141 19.96 4.72 11.10
CA GLN A 141 19.60 3.33 10.81
C GLN A 141 18.18 2.99 11.27
N GLN A 142 17.76 3.47 12.44
CA GLN A 142 16.39 3.26 12.95
C GLN A 142 15.38 3.98 12.07
N LEU A 143 15.66 5.22 11.68
CA LEU A 143 14.79 6.00 10.79
C LEU A 143 14.68 5.35 9.40
N MET A 144 15.79 4.85 8.86
CA MET A 144 15.80 4.14 7.58
C MET A 144 14.94 2.86 7.62
N LYS A 145 14.94 2.15 8.75
CA LYS A 145 14.09 0.97 8.94
C LYS A 145 12.60 1.32 8.89
N VAL A 146 12.21 2.44 9.48
CA VAL A 146 10.83 2.95 9.39
C VAL A 146 10.43 3.23 7.94
N LEU A 147 11.33 3.81 7.15
CA LEU A 147 11.06 4.12 5.74
C LEU A 147 10.95 2.87 4.87
N LYS A 148 11.81 1.86 5.07
CA LYS A 148 11.81 0.63 4.26
C LYS A 148 10.73 -0.38 4.65
N GLY A 149 10.25 -0.33 5.89
CA GLY A 149 9.42 -1.39 6.48
C GLY A 149 10.28 -2.48 7.10
#